data_AF-A0A520F5R1-F1
#
_entry.id   AF-A0A520F5R1-F1
#
_cell.length_a   1.000
_cell.length_b   1.000
_cell.length_c   1.000
_cell.angle_alpha   90.00
_cell.angle_beta   90.00
_cell.angle_gamma   90.00
#
_symmetry.space_group_name_H-M   'P 1'
#
loop_
_entity.id
_entity.type
_entity.pdbx_description
1 polymer ?
#
loop_
_entity_poly.entity_id
_entity_poly.type
_entity_poly.pdbx_seq_one_letter_code
_entity_poly.pdbx_strand_id
1 'polypeptide(L)' 'MLLSPTKVVDGLGGEPKLFIASEDEPVAGVSQQLADSSPGEDNEVILLPGSAHAQNIFDGENGESGDAALDAILQRLAG' A
#
# COMPACT_ATOMS: atom_id res chain seq x y z
N MET A 1 -4.08 20.01 9.13
CA MET A 1 -4.08 18.58 8.79
C MET A 1 -3.02 17.91 9.63
N LEU A 2 -3.39 16.89 10.42
CA LEU A 2 -2.43 16.07 11.14
C LEU A 2 -2.05 14.93 10.19
N LEU A 3 -0.93 15.08 9.49
CA LEU A 3 -0.34 13.96 8.77
C LEU A 3 0.13 12.97 9.84
N SER A 4 -0.35 11.72 9.81
CA SER A 4 0.26 10.65 10.58
C SER A 4 1.76 10.69 10.27
N PRO A 5 2.64 10.79 11.28
CA PRO A 5 4.07 10.87 11.02
C PRO A 5 4.46 9.64 10.22
N THR A 6 5.11 9.86 9.07
CA THR A 6 5.70 8.81 8.23
C THR A 6 6.77 8.12 9.06
N LYS A 7 6.36 7.08 9.80
CA LYS A 7 7.30 6.30 10.59
C LYS A 7 7.87 5.26 9.65
N VAL A 8 9.18 5.32 9.43
CA VAL A 8 9.92 4.23 8.79
C VAL A 8 9.62 2.98 9.62
N VAL A 9 9.02 1.98 8.99
CA VAL A 9 8.75 0.70 9.64
C VAL A 9 10.00 -0.14 9.51
N ASP A 10 10.85 -0.10 10.53
CA ASP A 10 12.01 -0.99 10.61
C ASP A 10 11.56 -2.42 10.92
N GLY A 11 12.32 -3.41 10.43
CA GLY A 11 12.15 -4.81 10.80
C GLY A 11 11.07 -5.57 10.04
N LEU A 12 10.73 -5.19 8.80
CA LEU A 12 9.75 -5.88 7.96
C LEU A 12 10.16 -7.30 7.52
N GLY A 13 11.37 -7.75 7.85
CA GLY A 13 11.83 -9.12 7.57
C GLY A 13 12.07 -9.41 6.08
N GLY A 14 12.56 -10.62 5.79
CA GLY A 14 12.90 -11.04 4.43
C GLY A 14 11.75 -11.59 3.59
N GLU A 15 10.55 -11.72 4.17
CA GLU A 15 9.36 -12.21 3.46
C GLU A 15 8.86 -11.17 2.45
N PRO A 16 8.37 -11.54 1.27
CA PRO A 16 7.88 -10.57 0.28
C PRO A 16 6.77 -9.66 0.83
N LYS A 17 6.78 -8.39 0.44
CA LYS A 17 5.82 -7.37 0.93
C LYS A 17 4.95 -6.83 -0.19
N LEU A 18 3.75 -6.41 0.18
CA LEU A 18 2.84 -5.66 -0.66
C LEU A 18 2.52 -4.32 0.01
N PHE A 19 2.83 -3.22 -0.68
CA PHE A 19 2.51 -1.86 -0.25
C PHE A 19 1.34 -1.33 -1.08
N ILE A 20 0.27 -0.86 -0.42
CA ILE A 20 -0.91 -0.32 -1.09
C ILE A 20 -1.11 1.13 -0.63
N ALA A 21 -1.20 2.05 -1.58
CA ALA A 21 -1.40 3.49 -1.33
C ALA A 21 -2.36 4.10 -2.35
N SER A 22 -2.88 5.30 -2.05
CA SER A 22 -3.67 6.06 -3.01
C SER A 22 -2.75 6.87 -3.92
N GLU A 23 -3.02 6.90 -5.24
CA GLU A 23 -2.17 7.54 -6.24
C GLU A 23 -1.81 9.01 -5.93
N ASP A 24 -2.80 9.78 -5.49
CA ASP A 24 -2.68 11.22 -5.24
C ASP A 24 -2.50 11.53 -3.74
N GLU A 25 -2.26 10.54 -2.88
CA GLU A 25 -1.96 10.85 -1.48
C GLU A 25 -0.57 11.55 -1.39
N PRO A 26 -0.39 12.55 -0.49
CA PRO A 26 0.87 13.29 -0.39
C PRO A 26 2.13 12.46 -0.15
N VAL A 27 1.95 11.19 0.24
CA VAL A 27 3.01 10.25 0.62
C VAL A 27 3.07 9.01 -0.28
N ALA A 28 2.38 8.99 -1.43
CA ALA A 28 2.37 7.81 -2.33
C ALA A 28 3.78 7.33 -2.70
N GLY A 29 4.72 8.27 -2.90
CA GLY A 29 6.13 7.97 -3.18
C GLY A 29 6.90 7.28 -2.05
N VAL A 30 6.38 7.30 -0.81
CA VAL A 30 6.96 6.58 0.34
C VAL A 30 6.79 5.08 0.15
N SER A 31 5.67 4.62 -0.40
CA SER A 31 5.43 3.19 -0.65
C SER A 31 6.47 2.60 -1.60
N GLN A 32 6.86 3.34 -2.63
CA GLN A 32 7.95 2.94 -3.52
C GLN A 32 9.29 2.88 -2.80
N GLN A 33 9.62 3.92 -2.02
CA GLN A 33 10.85 3.92 -1.24
C GLN A 33 10.92 2.76 -0.26
N LEU A 34 9.79 2.39 0.36
CA LEU A 34 9.72 1.24 1.25
C LEU A 34 9.90 -0.08 0.49
N ALA A 35 9.27 -0.27 -0.66
CA ALA A 35 9.47 -1.46 -1.46
C ALA A 35 10.92 -1.64 -1.92
N ASP A 36 11.55 -0.56 -2.39
CA ASP A 36 12.93 -0.55 -2.90
C ASP A 36 13.97 -0.77 -1.78
N SER A 37 13.69 -0.28 -0.57
CA SER A 37 14.64 -0.32 0.56
C SER A 37 14.41 -1.49 1.51
N SER A 38 13.24 -2.13 1.45
CA SER A 38 12.91 -3.23 2.36
C SER A 38 13.68 -4.51 2.00
N PRO A 39 14.16 -5.27 3.00
CA PRO A 39 14.76 -6.58 2.76
C PRO A 39 13.74 -7.57 2.18
N GLY A 40 14.19 -8.59 1.45
CA GLY A 40 13.31 -9.59 0.82
C GLY A 40 13.15 -9.37 -0.68
N GLU A 41 12.84 -10.46 -1.39
CA GLU A 41 12.61 -10.45 -2.83
C GLU A 41 11.13 -10.15 -3.12
N ASP A 42 10.83 -9.67 -4.33
CA ASP A 42 9.47 -9.43 -4.83
C ASP A 42 8.61 -8.51 -3.93
N ASN A 43 9.20 -7.42 -3.43
CA ASN A 43 8.42 -6.34 -2.83
C ASN A 43 7.64 -5.61 -3.93
N GLU A 44 6.34 -5.45 -3.73
CA GLU A 44 5.44 -4.87 -4.72
C GLU A 44 4.73 -3.62 -4.19
N VAL A 45 4.44 -2.70 -5.10
CA VAL A 45 3.66 -1.49 -4.83
C VAL A 45 2.45 -1.49 -5.74
N ILE A 46 1.29 -1.22 -5.16
CA ILE A 46 0.05 -0.95 -5.89
C ILE A 46 -0.43 0.43 -5.49
N LEU A 47 -0.58 1.30 -6.48
CA LEU A 47 -1.24 2.58 -6.32
C LEU A 47 -2.66 2.44 -6.84
N LEU A 48 -3.64 2.77 -6.00
CA LEU A 48 -5.06 2.73 -6.36
C LEU A 48 -5.59 4.17 -6.50
N PRO A 49 -6.56 4.41 -7.39
CA PRO A 49 -7.09 5.75 -7.62
C PRO A 49 -7.59 6.42 -6.34
N GLY A 50 -7.24 7.69 -6.17
CA GLY A 50 -7.73 8.56 -5.09
C GLY A 50 -6.62 9.28 -4.33
N SER A 51 -7.03 10.12 -3.37
CA SER A 51 -6.14 11.07 -2.69
C SER A 51 -6.19 10.97 -1.16
N ALA A 52 -7.15 10.25 -0.61
CA ALA A 52 -7.31 10.13 0.83
C ALA A 52 -6.44 9.01 1.38
N HIS A 53 -5.80 9.29 2.51
CA HIS A 53 -4.92 8.34 3.18
C HIS A 53 -5.70 7.11 3.65
N ALA A 54 -5.18 5.93 3.34
CA ALA A 54 -5.77 4.64 3.69
C ALA A 54 -7.22 4.44 3.19
N GLN A 55 -7.70 5.21 2.20
CA GLN A 55 -9.08 5.08 1.72
C GLN A 55 -9.40 3.66 1.21
N ASN A 56 -8.39 2.95 0.70
CA ASN A 56 -8.51 1.65 0.07
C ASN A 56 -8.81 0.51 1.07
N ILE A 57 -8.92 0.79 2.37
CA ILE A 57 -9.39 -0.18 3.38
C ILE A 57 -10.91 -0.07 3.62
N PHE A 58 -11.53 0.99 3.10
CA PHE A 58 -12.95 1.27 3.29
C PHE A 58 -13.75 0.93 2.04
N ASP A 59 -14.99 0.51 2.26
CA ASP A 59 -16.01 0.41 1.24
C ASP A 59 -16.49 1.83 0.89
N GLY A 60 -15.82 2.47 -0.07
CA GLY A 60 -16.08 3.85 -0.52
C GLY A 60 -17.34 3.97 -1.40
N GLU A 61 -17.61 5.16 -1.95
CA GLU A 61 -18.62 5.27 -3.01
C GLU A 61 -18.17 4.42 -4.21
N ASN A 62 -18.91 3.31 -4.42
CA ASN A 62 -18.74 2.22 -5.38
C ASN A 62 -17.81 1.04 -4.97
N GLY A 63 -17.18 1.02 -3.79
CA GLY A 63 -16.39 -0.14 -3.32
C GLY A 63 -15.13 -0.49 -4.14
N GLU A 64 -14.93 0.14 -5.31
CA GLU A 64 -13.95 -0.26 -6.32
C GLU A 64 -12.50 -0.26 -5.80
N SER A 65 -12.11 0.73 -4.98
CA SER A 65 -10.76 0.79 -4.41
C SER A 65 -10.56 -0.22 -3.26
N GLY A 66 -11.61 -0.53 -2.50
CA GLY A 66 -11.57 -1.52 -1.41
C GLY A 66 -11.48 -2.95 -1.97
N ASP A 67 -12.31 -3.25 -2.96
CA ASP A 67 -12.30 -4.52 -3.67
C ASP A 67 -10.97 -4.75 -4.39
N ALA A 68 -10.42 -3.72 -5.07
CA ALA A 68 -9.12 -3.82 -5.72
C ALA A 68 -7.98 -4.10 -4.74
N ALA A 69 -8.01 -3.50 -3.55
CA ALA A 69 -7.01 -3.78 -2.51
C ALA A 69 -7.14 -5.22 -1.98
N LEU A 70 -8.37 -5.70 -1.76
CA LEU A 70 -8.62 -7.07 -1.32
C LEU A 70 -8.18 -8.09 -2.38
N ASP A 71 -8.52 -7.86 -3.64
CA ASP A 71 -8.13 -8.73 -4.76
C ASP A 71 -6.62 -8.84 -4.89
N ALA A 72 -5.88 -7.73 -4.76
CA ALA A 72 -4.43 -7.75 -4.77
C ALA A 72 -3.84 -8.61 -3.64
N ILE A 73 -4.38 -8.49 -2.42
CA ILE A 73 -3.97 -9.32 -1.29
C ILE A 73 -4.24 -10.79 -1.57
N LEU A 74 -5.42 -11.12 -2.09
CA LEU A 74 -5.80 -12.50 -2.39
C LEU A 74 -4.94 -13.12 -3.51
N GLN A 75 -4.63 -12.35 -4.57
CA GLN A 75 -3.74 -12.80 -5.64
C GLN A 75 -2.34 -13.10 -5.12
N ARG A 76 -1.80 -12.24 -4.25
CA ARG A 76 -0.48 -12.46 -3.61
C ARG A 76 -0.45 -13.74 -2.76
N LEU A 77 -1.55 -14.05 -2.07
CA LEU A 77 -1.69 -15.25 -1.25
C LEU A 77 -1.93 -16.53 -2.06
N ALA A 78 -2.40 -16.42 -3.29
CA ALA A 78 -2.73 -17.57 -4.14
C ALA A 78 -1.48 -18.27 -4.75
N GLY A 79 -0.34 -17.58 -4.78
CA GLY A 79 0.94 -18.11 -5.27
C GLY A 79 1.20 -17.83 -6.74
#